data_AF-A0A6A6RJJ9-F1
#
_entry.id   AF-A0A6A6RJJ9-F1
#
_cell.length_a   1.000
_cell.length_b   1.000
_cell.length_c   1.000
_cell.angle_alpha   90.00
_cell.angle_beta   90.00
_cell.angle_gamma   90.00
#
_symmetry.space_group_name_H-M   'P 1'
#
loop_
_entity.id
_entity.type
_entity.pdbx_description
1 polymer ?
#
loop_
_entity_poly.entity_id
_entity_poly.type
_entity_poly.pdbx_seq_one_letter_code
_entity_poly.pdbx_strand_id
1 'polypeptide(L)'
;MAEQHPPTTTTIPSDPAAPAPSEPPKPPRPSRPTSLQRLRALILRYITFLLRKTDRNIVRVSKLFSSPTTTDYLLCTTSYTLAFVHALLSRLLERRLESFASSIAEKATPSLLPGETLIATLPTPPSTRLLAQTTVSVKALAAVVGDYRIFVRLWGMLGIYTWARGTWGTPLGEGATRKEKVLRSVTWASIASCVGFQALENGAYLAGKGVLVSEGWTGEAGKNREAQWWVWSSRFWAGYVVLELVRLGVLHYYKEPMEASEKATLADGEKEGKLLKEEKKREDGVWWRDLASNLAYMPMTVHWSLEEDRGILNDWGVGVLGAIAGGANLVHAWKDTA
;
A
#
# COMPACT_ATOMS: atom_id res chain seq x y z
N MET A 1 11.31 -95.76 21.92
CA MET A 1 12.20 -95.17 22.96
C MET A 1 11.46 -93.95 23.48
N ALA A 2 10.69 -94.13 24.56
CA ALA A 2 11.02 -93.69 25.93
C ALA A 2 10.65 -92.20 26.08
N GLU A 3 9.74 -91.74 26.94
CA GLU A 3 9.30 -92.18 28.28
C GLU A 3 7.85 -91.75 28.56
N GLN A 4 7.13 -92.57 29.34
CA GLN A 4 5.89 -92.26 30.05
C GLN A 4 6.17 -92.34 31.56
N HIS A 5 5.52 -91.49 32.36
CA HIS A 5 5.05 -91.65 33.78
C HIS A 5 5.09 -90.29 34.52
N PRO A 6 4.34 -90.06 35.62
CA PRO A 6 2.86 -90.09 35.80
C PRO A 6 2.39 -88.81 36.58
N PRO A 7 1.09 -88.67 36.98
CA PRO A 7 0.52 -87.40 37.47
C PRO A 7 0.54 -87.27 39.01
N THR A 8 0.58 -86.03 39.51
CA THR A 8 0.40 -85.76 40.95
C THR A 8 -0.51 -84.56 41.19
N THR A 9 -1.73 -84.86 41.61
CA THR A 9 -2.59 -83.96 42.38
C THR A 9 -2.08 -83.91 43.82
N THR A 10 -1.73 -82.74 44.34
CA THR A 10 -1.71 -82.47 45.78
C THR A 10 -2.18 -81.05 46.05
N THR A 11 -3.40 -80.97 46.56
CA THR A 11 -3.98 -79.80 47.25
C THR A 11 -3.28 -79.64 48.60
N ILE A 12 -2.79 -78.44 48.94
CA ILE A 12 -2.52 -78.03 50.33
C ILE A 12 -3.45 -76.84 50.64
N PRO A 13 -4.15 -76.81 51.80
CA PRO A 13 -5.24 -75.86 52.04
C PRO A 13 -4.80 -74.57 52.76
N SER A 14 -5.47 -73.49 52.35
CA SER A 14 -6.04 -72.39 53.15
C SER A 14 -5.15 -71.55 54.07
N ASP A 15 -5.11 -70.25 53.76
CA ASP A 15 -5.24 -69.20 54.79
C ASP A 15 -6.17 -68.07 54.26
N PRO A 16 -7.06 -67.50 55.09
CA PRO A 16 -8.07 -66.55 54.64
C PRO A 16 -7.49 -65.14 54.53
N ALA A 17 -7.32 -64.65 53.30
CA ALA A 17 -6.83 -63.29 53.05
C ALA A 17 -7.93 -62.23 53.23
N ALA A 18 -7.56 -61.22 54.00
CA ALA A 18 -8.23 -60.01 54.45
C ALA A 18 -9.18 -59.27 53.47
N PRO A 19 -10.15 -58.49 53.98
CA PRO A 19 -11.07 -57.70 53.16
C PRO A 19 -10.34 -56.62 52.35
N ALA A 20 -10.74 -56.47 51.08
CA ALA A 20 -10.16 -55.53 50.13
C ALA A 20 -10.26 -54.06 50.61
N PRO A 21 -9.27 -53.19 50.34
CA PRO A 21 -9.32 -51.78 50.70
C PRO A 21 -10.40 -51.05 49.90
N SER A 22 -11.19 -50.21 50.57
CA SER A 22 -12.15 -49.30 49.94
C SER A 22 -11.46 -48.32 49.00
N GLU A 23 -11.91 -48.26 47.74
CA GLU A 23 -11.45 -47.26 46.77
C GLU A 23 -11.72 -45.84 47.30
N PRO A 24 -10.75 -44.90 47.20
CA PRO A 24 -10.98 -43.51 47.57
C PRO A 24 -12.06 -42.86 46.68
N PRO A 25 -12.90 -41.97 47.22
CA PRO A 25 -14.00 -41.36 46.48
C PRO A 25 -13.47 -40.56 45.28
N LYS A 26 -14.03 -40.83 44.10
CA LYS A 26 -13.70 -40.12 42.85
C LYS A 26 -13.88 -38.61 43.03
N PRO A 27 -12.97 -37.77 42.49
CA PRO A 27 -13.07 -36.32 42.63
C PRO A 27 -14.40 -35.81 42.05
N PRO A 28 -15.02 -34.77 42.66
CA PRO A 28 -16.28 -34.23 42.17
C PRO A 28 -16.15 -33.73 40.74
N ARG A 29 -17.13 -34.05 39.88
CA ARG A 29 -17.18 -33.57 38.50
C ARG A 29 -17.13 -32.03 38.49
N PRO A 30 -16.34 -31.40 37.60
CA PRO A 30 -16.32 -29.95 37.49
C PRO A 30 -17.73 -29.43 37.16
N SER A 31 -18.19 -28.45 37.94
CA SER A 31 -19.50 -27.83 37.77
C SER A 31 -19.58 -27.14 36.41
N ARG A 32 -20.72 -27.27 35.72
CA ARG A 32 -20.92 -26.64 34.41
C ARG A 32 -20.88 -25.11 34.59
N PRO A 33 -20.07 -24.38 33.80
CA PRO A 33 -19.95 -22.94 33.96
C PRO A 33 -21.29 -22.26 33.65
N THR A 34 -21.65 -21.29 34.48
CA THR A 34 -22.87 -20.48 34.33
C THR A 34 -22.82 -19.63 33.06
N SER A 35 -23.98 -19.22 32.54
CA SER A 35 -24.07 -18.39 31.32
C SER A 35 -23.23 -17.11 31.42
N LEU A 36 -23.19 -16.47 32.61
CA LEU A 36 -22.36 -15.29 32.89
C LEU A 36 -20.86 -15.60 32.85
N GLN A 37 -20.42 -16.75 33.37
CA GLN A 37 -19.02 -17.18 33.29
C GLN A 37 -18.59 -17.44 31.84
N ARG A 38 -19.49 -18.01 31.02
CA ARG A 38 -19.24 -18.21 29.57
C ARG A 38 -19.16 -16.89 28.83
N LEU A 39 -20.08 -15.96 29.08
CA LEU A 39 -20.06 -14.63 28.47
C LEU A 39 -18.78 -13.87 28.84
N ARG A 40 -18.38 -13.89 30.12
CA ARG A 40 -17.12 -13.29 30.59
C ARG A 40 -15.90 -13.91 29.91
N ALA A 41 -15.87 -15.24 29.77
CA ALA A 41 -14.79 -15.93 29.07
C ALA A 41 -14.72 -15.57 27.59
N LEU A 42 -15.88 -15.44 26.91
CA LEU A 42 -15.95 -15.01 25.51
C LEU A 42 -15.48 -13.56 25.33
N ILE A 43 -15.91 -12.64 26.20
CA ILE A 43 -15.48 -11.24 26.19
C ILE A 43 -13.98 -11.15 26.41
N LEU A 44 -13.44 -11.84 27.44
CA LEU A 44 -12.00 -11.84 27.72
C LEU A 44 -11.22 -12.42 26.54
N ARG A 45 -11.68 -13.53 25.95
CA ARG A 45 -11.05 -14.13 24.77
C ARG A 45 -11.07 -13.18 23.57
N TYR A 46 -12.18 -12.48 23.35
CA TYR A 46 -12.30 -11.49 22.29
C TYR A 46 -11.38 -10.29 22.51
N ILE A 47 -11.32 -9.76 23.74
CA ILE A 47 -10.40 -8.68 24.12
C ILE A 47 -8.95 -9.13 23.93
N THR A 48 -8.56 -10.32 24.42
CA THR A 48 -7.21 -10.87 24.23
C THR A 48 -6.88 -11.06 22.75
N PHE A 49 -7.84 -11.55 21.95
CA PHE A 49 -7.67 -11.67 20.50
C PHE A 49 -7.45 -10.30 19.85
N LEU A 50 -8.25 -9.29 20.22
CA LEU A 50 -8.14 -7.95 19.69
C LEU A 50 -6.80 -7.31 20.08
N LEU A 51 -6.39 -7.43 21.35
CA LEU A 51 -5.09 -6.95 21.85
C LEU A 51 -3.92 -7.60 21.10
N ARG A 52 -3.92 -8.93 20.94
CA ARG A 52 -2.87 -9.65 20.19
C ARG A 52 -2.83 -9.23 18.73
N LYS A 53 -3.99 -9.01 18.11
CA LYS A 53 -4.08 -8.54 16.72
C LYS A 53 -3.56 -7.12 16.59
N THR A 54 -3.91 -6.24 17.52
CA THR A 54 -3.44 -4.85 17.57
C THR A 54 -1.93 -4.79 17.80
N ASP A 55 -1.41 -5.51 18.79
CA ASP A 55 0.02 -5.61 19.09
C ASP A 55 0.82 -6.07 17.86
N ARG A 56 0.41 -7.18 17.23
CA ARG A 56 1.02 -7.66 15.98
C ARG A 56 0.99 -6.61 14.87
N ASN A 57 -0.11 -5.88 14.73
CA ASN A 57 -0.23 -4.84 13.71
C ASN A 57 0.68 -3.64 14.03
N ILE A 58 0.79 -3.23 15.30
CA ILE A 58 1.68 -2.13 15.72
C ILE A 58 3.13 -2.49 15.42
N VAL A 59 3.56 -3.70 15.74
CA VAL A 59 4.92 -4.16 15.42
C VAL A 59 5.19 -4.15 13.92
N ARG A 60 4.22 -4.59 13.10
CA ARG A 60 4.34 -4.55 11.64
C ARG A 60 4.39 -3.12 11.09
N VAL A 61 3.57 -2.22 11.63
CA VAL A 61 3.59 -0.79 11.27
C VAL A 61 4.94 -0.17 11.66
N SER A 62 5.48 -0.48 12.84
CA SER A 62 6.82 -0.05 13.25
C SER A 62 7.90 -0.52 12.26
N LYS A 63 7.83 -1.78 11.81
CA LYS A 63 8.73 -2.33 10.78
C LYS A 63 8.55 -1.67 9.40
N LEU A 64 7.37 -1.14 9.07
CA LEU A 64 7.21 -0.29 7.87
C LEU A 64 7.86 1.09 8.04
N PHE A 65 7.86 1.66 9.24
CA PHE A 65 8.49 2.96 9.50
C PHE A 65 10.01 2.88 9.64
N SER A 66 10.59 1.69 9.79
CA SER A 66 12.03 1.53 9.96
C SER A 66 12.84 1.79 8.66
N SER A 67 12.18 1.80 7.50
CA SER A 67 12.82 2.14 6.22
C SER A 67 12.13 3.35 5.58
N PRO A 68 12.90 4.33 5.05
CA PRO A 68 12.34 5.47 4.33
C PRO A 68 11.47 5.05 3.13
N THR A 69 11.85 3.99 2.42
CA THR A 69 11.13 3.50 1.24
C THR A 69 9.74 2.97 1.60
N THR A 70 9.65 2.13 2.64
CA THR A 70 8.38 1.56 3.09
C THR A 70 7.50 2.61 3.77
N THR A 71 8.12 3.61 4.41
CA THR A 71 7.44 4.81 4.92
C THR A 71 6.78 5.57 3.77
N ASP A 72 7.49 5.84 2.67
CA ASP A 72 6.89 6.51 1.51
C ASP A 72 5.75 5.70 0.89
N TYR A 73 5.85 4.37 0.78
CA TYR A 73 4.73 3.56 0.27
C TYR A 73 3.47 3.68 1.13
N LEU A 74 3.62 3.70 2.45
CA LEU A 74 2.51 3.88 3.38
C LEU A 74 1.91 5.28 3.24
N LEU A 75 2.74 6.32 3.23
CA LEU A 75 2.31 7.71 3.10
C LEU A 75 1.70 8.00 1.73
N CYS A 76 2.22 7.38 0.67
CA CYS A 76 1.69 7.45 -0.69
C CYS A 76 0.26 6.91 -0.74
N THR A 77 0.10 5.68 -0.26
CA THR A 77 -1.22 5.02 -0.19
C THR A 77 -2.18 5.86 0.65
N THR A 78 -1.73 6.34 1.81
CA THR A 78 -2.54 7.15 2.72
C THR A 78 -2.95 8.48 2.09
N SER A 79 -2.02 9.19 1.44
CA SER A 79 -2.28 10.48 0.80
C SER A 79 -3.33 10.37 -0.31
N TYR A 80 -3.16 9.40 -1.23
CA TYR A 80 -4.09 9.24 -2.34
C TYR A 80 -5.43 8.63 -1.94
N THR A 81 -5.46 7.76 -0.92
CA THR A 81 -6.74 7.30 -0.34
C THR A 81 -7.50 8.44 0.32
N LEU A 82 -6.82 9.34 1.05
CA LEU A 82 -7.44 10.55 1.60
C LEU A 82 -7.92 11.49 0.48
N ALA A 83 -7.15 11.66 -0.60
CA ALA A 83 -7.57 12.45 -1.76
C ALA A 83 -8.83 11.87 -2.42
N PHE A 84 -8.89 10.54 -2.59
CA PHE A 84 -10.07 9.86 -3.11
C PHE A 84 -11.28 10.04 -2.19
N VAL A 85 -11.10 9.83 -0.88
CA VAL A 85 -12.17 10.05 0.12
C VAL A 85 -12.65 11.50 0.10
N HIS A 86 -11.73 12.48 0.02
CA HIS A 86 -12.08 13.89 -0.11
C HIS A 86 -12.93 14.16 -1.35
N ALA A 87 -12.55 13.63 -2.51
CA ALA A 87 -13.31 13.80 -3.74
C ALA A 87 -14.72 13.20 -3.64
N LEU A 88 -14.87 12.03 -3.00
CA LEU A 88 -16.19 11.44 -2.75
C LEU A 88 -17.03 12.26 -1.77
N LEU A 89 -16.44 12.70 -0.65
CA LEU A 89 -17.13 13.51 0.35
C LEU A 89 -17.57 14.86 -0.24
N SER A 90 -16.73 15.49 -1.06
CA SER A 90 -17.05 16.75 -1.73
C SER A 90 -18.23 16.61 -2.68
N ARG A 91 -18.24 15.56 -3.53
CA ARG A 91 -19.37 15.27 -4.42
C ARG A 91 -20.66 14.98 -3.66
N LEU A 92 -20.57 14.27 -2.53
CA LEU A 92 -21.72 14.02 -1.68
C LEU A 92 -22.22 15.32 -1.05
N LEU A 93 -21.32 16.18 -0.57
CA LEU A 93 -21.64 17.46 0.02
C LEU A 93 -22.32 18.40 -1.00
N GLU A 94 -21.75 18.54 -2.19
CA GLU A 94 -22.30 19.32 -3.30
C GLU A 94 -23.73 18.88 -3.62
N ARG A 95 -23.94 17.57 -3.82
CA ARG A 95 -25.28 17.03 -4.10
C ARG A 95 -26.28 17.32 -2.98
N ARG A 96 -25.85 17.27 -1.71
CA ARG A 96 -26.73 17.61 -0.58
C ARG A 96 -27.08 19.09 -0.56
N LEU A 97 -26.10 19.95 -0.80
CA LEU A 97 -26.30 21.40 -0.84
C LEU A 97 -27.19 21.80 -2.02
N GLU A 98 -26.97 21.21 -3.19
CA GLU A 98 -27.79 21.45 -4.39
C GLU A 98 -29.22 20.95 -4.21
N SER A 99 -29.42 19.75 -3.67
CA SER A 99 -30.75 19.22 -3.36
C SER A 99 -31.49 20.08 -2.33
N PHE A 100 -30.77 20.55 -1.30
CA PHE A 100 -31.34 21.45 -0.31
C PHE A 100 -31.73 22.79 -0.93
N ALA A 101 -30.81 23.42 -1.67
CA ALA A 101 -31.05 24.68 -2.38
C ALA A 101 -32.23 24.58 -3.36
N SER A 102 -32.31 23.48 -4.12
CA SER A 102 -33.41 23.23 -5.07
C SER A 102 -34.75 23.08 -4.35
N SER A 103 -34.80 22.34 -3.24
CA SER A 103 -36.04 22.20 -2.47
C SER A 103 -36.53 23.53 -1.88
N ILE A 104 -35.61 24.42 -1.54
CA ILE A 104 -35.95 25.76 -1.06
C ILE A 104 -36.41 26.64 -2.22
N ALA A 105 -35.69 26.61 -3.34
CA ALA A 105 -36.05 27.33 -4.54
C ALA A 105 -37.48 26.94 -4.97
N GLU A 106 -37.79 25.65 -5.11
CA GLU A 106 -39.12 25.15 -5.46
C GLU A 106 -40.23 25.64 -4.51
N LYS A 107 -39.94 25.75 -3.20
CA LYS A 107 -40.91 26.25 -2.21
C LYS A 107 -41.03 27.77 -2.22
N ALA A 108 -39.99 28.48 -2.63
CA ALA A 108 -39.96 29.95 -2.66
C ALA A 108 -40.48 30.51 -4.00
N THR A 109 -40.32 29.79 -5.11
CA THR A 109 -40.73 30.21 -6.46
C THR A 109 -42.19 30.65 -6.55
N PRO A 110 -43.18 29.98 -5.90
CA PRO A 110 -44.57 30.43 -5.94
C PRO A 110 -44.83 31.77 -5.22
N SER A 111 -43.91 32.18 -4.34
CA SER A 111 -44.05 33.36 -3.48
C SER A 111 -43.19 34.55 -3.95
N LEU A 112 -42.34 34.34 -4.96
CA LEU A 112 -41.44 35.38 -5.50
C LEU A 112 -42.05 35.99 -6.76
N LEU A 113 -42.01 37.32 -6.86
CA LEU A 113 -42.40 38.02 -8.09
C LEU A 113 -41.31 37.87 -9.16
N PRO A 114 -41.66 37.99 -10.46
CA PRO A 114 -40.69 37.92 -11.54
C PRO A 114 -39.58 38.97 -11.37
N GLY A 115 -38.33 38.52 -11.22
CA GLY A 115 -37.17 39.40 -11.03
C GLY A 115 -36.73 39.62 -9.58
N GLU A 116 -37.45 39.10 -8.58
CA GLU A 116 -37.00 39.13 -7.18
C GLU A 116 -35.98 38.02 -6.88
N THR A 117 -34.87 38.40 -6.27
CA THR A 117 -33.84 37.46 -5.81
C THR A 117 -33.98 37.20 -4.31
N LEU A 118 -34.13 35.94 -3.92
CA LEU A 118 -34.16 35.54 -2.52
C LEU A 118 -32.74 35.24 -2.01
N ILE A 119 -32.25 36.06 -1.08
CA ILE A 119 -31.00 35.79 -0.34
C ILE A 119 -31.41 35.27 1.04
N ALA A 120 -31.30 33.95 1.25
CA ALA A 120 -31.63 33.33 2.53
C ALA A 120 -30.39 32.66 3.15
N THR A 121 -30.05 33.08 4.36
CA THR A 121 -29.02 32.44 5.18
C THR A 121 -29.67 31.34 6.00
N LEU A 122 -29.54 30.09 5.56
CA LEU A 122 -30.24 28.98 6.18
C LEU A 122 -29.32 28.16 7.07
N PRO A 123 -29.77 27.76 8.27
CA PRO A 123 -28.99 26.91 9.15
C PRO A 123 -28.78 25.54 8.48
N THR A 124 -27.54 25.24 8.14
CA THR A 124 -27.17 23.96 7.54
C THR A 124 -27.44 22.83 8.53
N PRO A 125 -28.08 21.70 8.12
CA PRO A 125 -28.31 20.57 8.99
C PRO A 125 -27.01 20.07 9.66
N PRO A 126 -27.04 19.60 10.92
CA PRO A 126 -25.84 19.23 11.67
C PRO A 126 -25.04 18.12 10.98
N SER A 127 -25.71 17.19 10.31
CA SER A 127 -25.07 16.13 9.51
C SER A 127 -24.31 16.66 8.30
N THR A 128 -24.84 17.68 7.63
CA THR A 128 -24.19 18.33 6.48
C THR A 128 -23.02 19.20 6.95
N ARG A 129 -23.14 19.83 8.12
CA ARG A 129 -22.03 20.54 8.76
C ARG A 129 -20.87 19.60 9.12
N LEU A 130 -21.18 18.44 9.72
CA LEU A 130 -20.17 17.42 10.03
C LEU A 130 -19.50 16.88 8.75
N LEU A 131 -20.29 16.67 7.69
CA LEU A 131 -19.76 16.26 6.39
C LEU A 131 -18.80 17.31 5.82
N ALA A 132 -19.18 18.59 5.85
CA ALA A 132 -18.33 19.69 5.40
C ALA A 132 -17.03 19.78 6.21
N GLN A 133 -17.12 19.72 7.55
CA GLN A 133 -15.94 19.70 8.42
C GLN A 133 -15.02 18.54 8.10
N THR A 134 -15.57 17.33 7.97
CA THR A 134 -14.80 16.13 7.64
C THR A 134 -14.13 16.27 6.27
N THR A 135 -14.85 16.80 5.27
CA THR A 135 -14.32 17.05 3.92
C THR A 135 -13.11 17.97 3.96
N VAL A 136 -13.17 19.05 4.73
CA VAL A 136 -12.05 19.99 4.92
C VAL A 136 -10.90 19.33 5.68
N SER A 137 -11.19 18.63 6.78
CA SER A 137 -10.16 17.95 7.58
C SER A 137 -9.41 16.87 6.79
N VAL A 138 -10.11 16.07 5.98
CA VAL A 138 -9.51 15.05 5.12
C VAL A 138 -8.61 15.70 4.06
N LYS A 139 -9.05 16.80 3.43
CA LYS A 139 -8.22 17.56 2.49
C LYS A 139 -6.94 18.07 3.14
N ALA A 140 -7.07 18.68 4.32
CA ALA A 140 -5.93 19.23 5.07
C ALA A 140 -4.94 18.13 5.45
N LEU A 141 -5.42 16.97 5.90
CA LEU A 141 -4.56 15.83 6.23
C LEU A 141 -3.85 15.29 4.98
N ALA A 142 -4.55 15.16 3.85
CA ALA A 142 -3.95 14.75 2.58
C ALA A 142 -2.84 15.72 2.13
N ALA A 143 -3.07 17.02 2.28
CA ALA A 143 -2.11 18.07 1.96
C ALA A 143 -0.87 18.02 2.85
N VAL A 144 -1.02 17.83 4.17
CA VAL A 144 0.12 17.70 5.10
C VAL A 144 0.97 16.47 4.75
N VAL A 145 0.33 15.32 4.50
CA VAL A 145 1.06 14.11 4.10
C VAL A 145 1.75 14.31 2.76
N GLY A 146 1.07 14.95 1.79
CA GLY A 146 1.64 15.28 0.49
C GLY A 146 2.87 16.16 0.61
N ASP A 147 2.77 17.26 1.36
CA ASP A 147 3.86 18.22 1.60
C ASP A 147 5.07 17.54 2.24
N TYR A 148 4.87 16.73 3.28
CA TYR A 148 5.94 15.95 3.89
C TYR A 148 6.64 15.04 2.88
N ARG A 149 5.88 14.36 2.02
CA ARG A 149 6.46 13.48 0.99
C ARG A 149 7.32 14.25 -0.01
N ILE A 150 6.88 15.43 -0.47
CA ILE A 150 7.72 16.26 -1.37
C ILE A 150 8.96 16.74 -0.62
N PHE A 151 8.81 17.19 0.63
CA PHE A 151 9.92 17.62 1.46
C PHE A 151 11.00 16.55 1.59
N VAL A 152 10.65 15.33 2.00
CA VAL A 152 11.66 14.25 2.14
C VAL A 152 12.23 13.78 0.81
N ARG A 153 11.54 14.02 -0.32
CA ARG A 153 12.09 13.76 -1.65
C ARG A 153 13.20 14.73 -2.05
N LEU A 154 13.42 15.86 -1.35
CA LEU A 154 14.55 16.76 -1.63
C LEU A 154 15.91 16.03 -1.66
N TRP A 155 16.05 14.99 -0.83
CA TRP A 155 17.24 14.14 -0.77
C TRP A 155 17.33 13.09 -1.88
N GLY A 156 16.32 12.99 -2.76
CA GLY A 156 16.23 12.03 -3.85
C GLY A 156 17.41 12.09 -4.82
N MET A 157 18.02 13.27 -4.99
CA MET A 157 19.23 13.44 -5.81
C MET A 157 20.39 12.55 -5.33
N LEU A 158 20.52 12.33 -4.02
CA LEU A 158 21.56 11.47 -3.47
C LEU A 158 21.34 10.00 -3.87
N GLY A 159 20.08 9.55 -3.84
CA GLY A 159 19.69 8.21 -4.30
C GLY A 159 19.92 8.02 -5.80
N ILE A 160 19.62 9.04 -6.61
CA ILE A 160 19.87 9.00 -8.06
C ILE A 160 21.37 8.97 -8.35
N TYR A 161 22.18 9.75 -7.61
CA TYR A 161 23.64 9.72 -7.75
C TYR A 161 24.24 8.35 -7.40
N THR A 162 23.82 7.73 -6.30
CA THR A 162 24.32 6.39 -5.94
C THR A 162 23.88 5.34 -6.96
N TRP A 163 22.67 5.45 -7.50
CA TRP A 163 22.19 4.60 -8.60
C TRP A 163 23.03 4.79 -9.87
N ALA A 164 23.31 6.03 -10.26
CA ALA A 164 24.16 6.35 -11.41
C ALA A 164 25.58 5.83 -11.23
N ARG A 165 26.17 6.03 -10.04
CA ARG A 165 27.50 5.52 -9.69
C ARG A 165 27.57 4.00 -9.71
N GLY A 166 26.57 3.31 -9.16
CA GLY A 166 26.50 1.85 -9.20
C GLY A 166 26.37 1.30 -10.62
N THR A 167 25.60 2.00 -11.45
CA THR A 167 25.48 1.69 -12.89
C THR A 167 26.81 1.91 -13.60
N TRP A 168 27.51 3.01 -13.33
CA TRP A 168 28.84 3.27 -13.90
C TRP A 168 29.89 2.24 -13.46
N GLY A 169 29.88 1.85 -12.19
CA GLY A 169 30.83 0.88 -11.62
C GLY A 169 30.61 -0.57 -12.09
N THR A 170 29.56 -0.84 -12.85
CA THR A 170 29.24 -2.16 -13.40
C THR A 170 29.16 -2.08 -14.93
N PRO A 171 30.29 -1.91 -15.64
CA PRO A 171 30.29 -1.82 -17.10
C PRO A 171 29.80 -3.13 -17.75
N LEU A 172 29.30 -3.04 -18.98
CA LEU A 172 28.94 -4.24 -19.75
C LEU A 172 30.20 -4.97 -20.16
N GLY A 173 30.20 -6.30 -20.00
CA GLY A 173 31.26 -7.14 -20.57
C GLY A 173 31.24 -7.12 -22.10
N GLU A 174 32.39 -7.40 -22.72
CA GLU A 174 32.55 -7.40 -24.19
C GLU A 174 31.59 -8.35 -24.91
N GLY A 175 31.14 -9.42 -24.24
CA GLY A 175 30.15 -10.39 -24.73
C GLY A 175 28.69 -10.08 -24.40
N ALA A 176 28.36 -8.87 -23.95
CA ALA A 176 27.02 -8.57 -23.45
C ALA A 176 25.90 -8.82 -24.49
N THR A 177 24.85 -9.49 -24.04
CA THR A 177 23.68 -9.86 -24.84
C THR A 177 22.91 -8.60 -25.27
N ARG A 178 22.17 -8.68 -26.39
CA ARG A 178 21.30 -7.57 -26.84
C ARG A 178 20.34 -7.10 -25.73
N LYS A 179 19.77 -8.03 -24.95
CA LYS A 179 18.95 -7.76 -23.77
C LYS A 179 19.66 -6.81 -22.79
N GLU A 180 20.89 -7.13 -22.41
CA GLU A 180 21.68 -6.37 -21.44
C GLU A 180 22.03 -4.97 -21.95
N LYS A 181 22.37 -4.86 -23.24
CA LYS A 181 22.61 -3.57 -23.91
C LYS A 181 21.37 -2.68 -23.89
N VAL A 182 20.20 -3.25 -24.23
CA VAL A 182 18.93 -2.52 -24.19
C VAL A 182 18.59 -2.11 -22.75
N LEU A 183 18.62 -3.03 -21.79
CA LEU A 183 18.34 -2.73 -20.38
C LEU A 183 19.28 -1.64 -19.83
N ARG A 184 20.55 -1.66 -20.24
CA ARG A 184 21.52 -0.62 -19.88
C ARG A 184 21.15 0.74 -20.43
N SER A 185 20.79 0.80 -21.72
CA SER A 185 20.37 2.06 -22.35
C SER A 185 19.13 2.64 -21.66
N VAL A 186 18.16 1.78 -21.34
CA VAL A 186 16.95 2.16 -20.60
C VAL A 186 17.30 2.64 -19.20
N THR A 187 18.22 1.98 -18.50
CA THR A 187 18.67 2.41 -17.16
C THR A 187 19.30 3.80 -17.18
N TRP A 188 20.19 4.09 -18.13
CA TRP A 188 20.79 5.42 -18.25
C TRP A 188 19.76 6.49 -18.64
N ALA A 189 18.81 6.16 -19.53
CA ALA A 189 17.71 7.06 -19.85
C ALA A 189 16.83 7.32 -18.62
N SER A 190 16.54 6.30 -17.81
CA SER A 190 15.75 6.43 -16.59
C SER A 190 16.45 7.30 -15.56
N ILE A 191 17.77 7.12 -15.38
CA ILE A 191 18.59 7.98 -14.51
C ILE A 191 18.51 9.44 -14.98
N ALA A 192 18.73 9.71 -16.27
CA ALA A 192 18.67 11.06 -16.82
C ALA A 192 17.28 11.69 -16.61
N SER A 193 16.21 10.91 -16.82
CA SER A 193 14.84 11.34 -16.58
C SER A 193 14.62 11.68 -15.10
N CYS A 194 15.08 10.83 -14.17
CA CYS A 194 14.97 11.09 -12.73
C CYS A 194 15.76 12.32 -12.28
N VAL A 195 16.96 12.57 -12.85
CA VAL A 195 17.73 13.80 -12.57
C VAL A 195 16.93 15.04 -12.97
N GLY A 196 16.37 15.05 -14.18
CA GLY A 196 15.54 16.16 -14.66
C GLY A 196 14.30 16.38 -13.78
N PHE A 197 13.58 15.30 -13.45
CA PHE A 197 12.45 15.33 -12.53
C PHE A 197 12.84 15.93 -11.17
N GLN A 198 13.87 15.39 -10.53
CA GLN A 198 14.23 15.75 -9.16
C GLN A 198 14.78 17.17 -9.05
N ALA A 199 15.58 17.62 -10.02
CA ALA A 199 16.10 18.98 -10.02
C ALA A 199 14.98 20.02 -10.15
N LEU A 200 14.02 19.78 -11.05
CA LEU A 200 12.89 20.67 -11.27
C LEU A 200 11.89 20.63 -10.11
N GLU A 201 11.56 19.43 -9.58
CA GLU A 201 10.69 19.29 -8.41
C GLU A 201 11.27 20.02 -7.19
N ASN A 202 12.58 19.83 -6.92
CA ASN A 202 13.24 20.50 -5.79
C ASN A 202 13.17 22.02 -5.91
N GLY A 203 13.44 22.56 -7.11
CA GLY A 203 13.37 23.99 -7.33
C GLY A 203 11.96 24.55 -7.22
N ALA A 204 10.97 23.88 -7.82
CA ALA A 204 9.57 24.29 -7.75
C ALA A 204 9.05 24.27 -6.29
N TYR A 205 9.38 23.22 -5.53
CA TYR A 205 9.02 23.13 -4.13
C TYR A 205 9.66 24.24 -3.28
N LEU A 206 10.96 24.49 -3.46
CA LEU A 206 11.66 25.57 -2.74
C LEU A 206 11.15 26.96 -3.14
N ALA A 207 10.77 27.17 -4.40
CA ALA A 207 10.10 28.37 -4.87
C ALA A 207 8.76 28.59 -4.15
N GLY A 208 7.91 27.56 -4.11
CA GLY A 208 6.61 27.61 -3.44
C GLY A 208 6.69 27.82 -1.92
N LYS A 209 7.85 27.53 -1.30
CA LYS A 209 8.15 27.84 0.11
C LYS A 209 8.82 29.20 0.32
N GLY A 210 9.06 29.96 -0.75
CA GLY A 210 9.68 31.29 -0.68
C GLY A 210 11.19 31.28 -0.40
N VAL A 211 11.87 30.15 -0.61
CA VAL A 211 13.33 30.05 -0.42
C VAL A 211 14.09 30.71 -1.58
N LEU A 212 13.51 30.71 -2.78
CA LEU A 212 14.10 31.37 -3.96
C LEU A 212 13.63 32.82 -4.04
N VAL A 213 14.52 33.77 -3.76
CA VAL A 213 14.19 35.21 -3.58
C VAL A 213 14.69 36.14 -4.68
N SER A 214 15.39 35.62 -5.70
CA SER A 214 15.88 36.44 -6.82
C SER A 214 14.74 36.96 -7.70
N GLU A 215 14.97 38.03 -8.47
CA GLU A 215 13.96 38.69 -9.32
C GLU A 215 13.18 37.75 -10.25
N GLY A 216 13.83 36.71 -10.79
CA GLY A 216 13.17 35.72 -11.65
C GLY A 216 12.30 34.68 -10.92
N TRP A 217 12.21 34.76 -9.60
CA TRP A 217 11.46 33.86 -8.72
C TRP A 217 10.46 34.59 -7.81
N THR A 218 10.41 35.93 -7.90
CA THR A 218 9.45 36.76 -7.15
C THR A 218 8.34 37.27 -8.07
N GLY A 219 7.22 37.69 -7.47
CA GLY A 219 6.08 38.22 -8.20
C GLY A 219 5.38 37.20 -9.11
N GLU A 220 4.75 37.70 -10.17
CA GLU A 220 4.01 36.88 -11.14
C GLU A 220 4.94 36.01 -12.00
N ALA A 221 6.11 36.54 -12.39
CA ALA A 221 7.12 35.80 -13.14
C ALA A 221 7.61 34.56 -12.38
N GLY A 222 7.82 34.68 -11.07
CA GLY A 222 8.18 33.56 -10.20
C GLY A 222 7.12 32.47 -10.15
N LYS A 223 5.85 32.84 -9.97
CA LYS A 223 4.72 31.89 -9.97
C LYS A 223 4.59 31.15 -11.30
N ASN A 224 4.72 31.86 -12.42
CA ASN A 224 4.68 31.23 -13.75
C ASN A 224 5.83 30.25 -13.95
N ARG A 225 7.03 30.60 -13.47
CA ARG A 225 8.20 29.72 -13.52
C ARG A 225 8.04 28.49 -12.64
N GLU A 226 7.52 28.66 -11.41
CA GLU A 226 7.21 27.56 -10.51
C GLU A 226 6.23 26.56 -11.17
N ALA A 227 5.13 27.06 -11.72
CA ALA A 227 4.14 26.24 -12.43
C ALA A 227 4.77 25.50 -13.62
N GLN A 228 5.60 26.16 -14.41
CA GLN A 228 6.34 25.52 -15.50
C GLN A 228 7.28 24.41 -15.01
N TRP A 229 7.96 24.60 -13.88
CA TRP A 229 8.86 23.60 -13.32
C TRP A 229 8.09 22.37 -12.81
N TRP A 230 6.91 22.57 -12.22
CA TRP A 230 6.00 21.47 -11.85
C TRP A 230 5.54 20.65 -13.06
N VAL A 231 5.21 21.33 -14.18
CA VAL A 231 4.79 20.66 -15.42
C VAL A 231 5.96 19.91 -16.06
N TRP A 232 7.13 20.53 -16.17
CA TRP A 232 8.31 19.89 -16.77
C TRP A 232 8.84 18.74 -15.91
N SER A 233 8.84 18.86 -14.59
CA SER A 233 9.19 17.74 -13.72
C SER A 233 8.23 16.57 -13.98
N SER A 234 6.92 16.82 -14.04
CA SER A 234 5.92 15.80 -14.35
C SER A 234 6.11 15.14 -15.71
N ARG A 235 6.61 15.87 -16.73
CA ARG A 235 6.99 15.29 -18.04
C ARG A 235 8.18 14.34 -17.93
N PHE A 236 9.20 14.69 -17.17
CA PHE A 236 10.32 13.79 -16.88
C PHE A 236 9.87 12.56 -16.09
N TRP A 237 8.91 12.72 -15.18
CA TRP A 237 8.31 11.59 -14.49
C TRP A 237 7.53 10.67 -15.45
N ALA A 238 6.73 11.23 -16.36
CA ALA A 238 6.04 10.47 -17.40
C ALA A 238 7.04 9.70 -18.28
N GLY A 239 8.14 10.35 -18.69
CA GLY A 239 9.23 9.71 -19.42
C GLY A 239 9.84 8.52 -18.66
N TYR A 240 10.07 8.67 -17.36
CA TYR A 240 10.55 7.58 -16.51
C TYR A 240 9.56 6.41 -16.44
N VAL A 241 8.26 6.67 -16.29
CA VAL A 241 7.23 5.62 -16.27
C VAL A 241 7.20 4.84 -17.59
N VAL A 242 7.31 5.53 -18.73
CA VAL A 242 7.42 4.89 -20.04
C VAL A 242 8.67 4.01 -20.11
N LEU A 243 9.82 4.49 -19.64
CA LEU A 243 11.06 3.73 -19.61
C LEU A 243 10.96 2.49 -18.71
N GLU A 244 10.27 2.57 -17.56
CA GLU A 244 10.00 1.41 -16.71
C GLU A 244 9.07 0.39 -17.39
N LEU A 245 8.04 0.84 -18.11
CA LEU A 245 7.20 -0.06 -18.91
C LEU A 245 8.01 -0.75 -20.03
N VAL A 246 8.92 -0.01 -20.68
CA VAL A 246 9.86 -0.59 -21.67
C VAL A 246 10.78 -1.61 -20.99
N ARG A 247 11.36 -1.30 -19.84
CA ARG A 247 12.19 -2.23 -19.05
C ARG A 247 11.42 -3.51 -18.73
N LEU A 248 10.19 -3.40 -18.22
CA LEU A 248 9.33 -4.55 -17.91
C LEU A 248 8.97 -5.36 -19.16
N GLY A 249 8.70 -4.69 -20.28
CA GLY A 249 8.45 -5.31 -21.57
C GLY A 249 9.66 -6.08 -22.11
N VAL A 250 10.88 -5.53 -21.97
CA VAL A 250 12.14 -6.20 -22.34
C VAL A 250 12.38 -7.40 -21.45
N LEU A 251 12.17 -7.29 -20.13
CA LEU A 251 12.29 -8.42 -19.20
C LEU A 251 11.31 -9.54 -19.54
N HIS A 252 10.08 -9.20 -19.91
CA HIS A 252 9.07 -10.17 -20.30
C HIS A 252 9.36 -10.82 -21.66
N TYR A 253 9.78 -10.03 -22.65
CA TYR A 253 10.10 -10.51 -24.00
C TYR A 253 11.30 -11.47 -24.01
N TYR A 254 12.35 -11.15 -23.25
CA TYR A 254 13.52 -12.02 -23.08
C TYR A 254 13.42 -12.91 -21.82
N LYS A 255 12.20 -13.28 -21.40
CA LYS A 255 12.01 -14.27 -20.34
C LYS A 255 12.39 -15.63 -20.91
N GLU A 256 13.49 -16.19 -20.42
CA GLU A 256 13.98 -17.47 -20.94
C GLU A 256 13.03 -18.60 -20.53
N PRO A 257 12.71 -19.52 -21.46
CA PRO A 257 11.94 -20.70 -21.11
C PRO A 257 12.77 -21.54 -20.15
N MET A 258 12.10 -22.02 -19.09
CA MET A 258 12.71 -22.84 -18.06
C MET A 258 13.49 -24.00 -18.67
N GLU A 259 14.76 -24.13 -18.28
CA GLU A 259 15.65 -25.17 -18.79
C GLU A 259 15.16 -26.56 -18.38
N ALA A 260 15.56 -27.59 -19.12
CA ALA A 260 15.20 -28.97 -18.78
C ALA A 260 15.71 -29.37 -17.38
N SER A 261 16.88 -28.87 -16.98
CA SER A 261 17.47 -29.05 -15.64
C SER A 261 16.61 -28.42 -14.55
N GLU A 262 16.14 -27.18 -14.76
CA GLU A 262 15.24 -26.50 -13.83
C GLU A 262 13.87 -27.19 -13.73
N LYS A 263 13.35 -27.71 -14.85
CA LYS A 263 12.11 -28.50 -14.86
C LYS A 263 12.27 -29.80 -14.08
N ALA A 264 13.42 -30.46 -14.21
CA ALA A 264 13.72 -31.68 -13.47
C ALA A 264 13.81 -31.42 -11.96
N THR A 265 14.54 -30.39 -11.53
CA THR A 265 14.61 -29.98 -10.11
C THR A 265 13.27 -29.55 -9.54
N LEU A 266 12.39 -28.94 -10.35
CA LEU A 266 11.01 -28.62 -9.93
C LEU A 266 10.10 -29.85 -9.85
N ALA A 267 10.29 -30.83 -10.73
CA ALA A 267 9.52 -32.06 -10.75
C ALA A 267 9.90 -33.00 -9.59
N ASP A 268 11.17 -32.97 -9.18
CA ASP A 268 11.70 -33.76 -8.06
C ASP A 268 11.07 -33.37 -6.71
N GLY A 269 10.57 -32.13 -6.59
CA GLY A 269 9.75 -31.71 -5.44
C GLY A 269 10.51 -31.60 -4.11
N GLU A 270 11.82 -31.81 -4.13
CA GLU A 270 12.73 -31.64 -3.00
C GLU A 270 12.87 -30.17 -2.57
N LYS A 271 13.67 -29.94 -1.53
CA LYS A 271 13.90 -28.61 -0.95
C LYS A 271 14.35 -27.61 -2.02
N GLU A 272 15.21 -28.01 -2.95
CA GLU A 272 15.71 -27.15 -4.03
C GLU A 272 14.61 -26.77 -5.03
N GLY A 273 13.79 -27.74 -5.45
CA GLY A 273 12.62 -27.46 -6.31
C GLY A 273 11.61 -26.51 -5.66
N LYS A 274 11.39 -26.65 -4.34
CA LYS A 274 10.52 -25.72 -3.59
C LYS A 274 11.10 -24.30 -3.55
N LEU A 275 12.41 -24.17 -3.30
CA LEU A 275 13.09 -22.87 -3.29
C LEU A 275 13.04 -22.20 -4.67
N LEU A 276 13.34 -22.93 -5.76
CA LEU A 276 13.25 -22.43 -7.13
C LEU A 276 11.83 -21.97 -7.48
N LYS A 277 10.81 -22.73 -7.05
CA LYS A 277 9.40 -22.36 -7.27
C LYS A 277 9.02 -21.09 -6.52
N GLU A 278 9.48 -20.94 -5.28
CA GLU A 278 9.24 -19.76 -4.47
C GLU A 278 9.94 -18.53 -5.05
N GLU A 279 11.18 -18.68 -5.52
CA GLU A 279 11.94 -17.62 -6.19
C GLU A 279 11.23 -17.13 -7.45
N LYS A 280 10.86 -18.02 -8.37
CA LYS A 280 10.13 -17.65 -9.60
C LYS A 280 8.79 -16.97 -9.30
N LYS A 281 8.06 -17.47 -8.29
CA LYS A 281 6.81 -16.82 -7.84
C LYS A 281 7.06 -15.43 -7.28
N ARG A 282 8.20 -15.22 -6.62
CA ARG A 282 8.61 -13.91 -6.08
C ARG A 282 8.99 -12.95 -7.19
N GLU A 283 9.74 -13.41 -8.19
CA GLU A 283 10.10 -12.64 -9.39
C GLU A 283 8.86 -12.22 -10.18
N ASP A 284 7.96 -13.17 -10.46
CA ASP A 284 6.68 -12.89 -11.13
C ASP A 284 5.83 -11.91 -10.32
N GLY A 285 5.81 -12.06 -8.99
CA GLY A 285 5.12 -11.14 -8.10
C GLY A 285 5.69 -9.72 -8.15
N VAL A 286 7.01 -9.57 -8.19
CA VAL A 286 7.69 -8.27 -8.34
C VAL A 286 7.38 -7.65 -9.70
N TRP A 287 7.43 -8.43 -10.78
CA TRP A 287 7.09 -7.95 -12.12
C TRP A 287 5.64 -7.46 -12.21
N TRP A 288 4.69 -8.24 -11.68
CA TRP A 288 3.27 -7.84 -11.67
C TRP A 288 3.00 -6.61 -10.81
N ARG A 289 3.68 -6.50 -9.66
CA ARG A 289 3.62 -5.30 -8.81
C ARG A 289 4.10 -4.08 -9.57
N ASP A 290 5.28 -4.16 -10.19
CA ASP A 290 5.89 -3.05 -10.91
C ASP A 290 5.03 -2.65 -12.11
N LEU A 291 4.46 -3.63 -12.83
CA LEU A 291 3.53 -3.37 -13.92
C LEU A 291 2.27 -2.66 -13.43
N ALA A 292 1.62 -3.18 -12.37
CA ALA A 292 0.40 -2.58 -11.82
C ALA A 292 0.65 -1.15 -11.32
N SER A 293 1.78 -0.91 -10.65
CA SER A 293 2.15 0.42 -10.16
C SER A 293 2.39 1.40 -11.32
N ASN A 294 3.16 1.01 -12.34
CA ASN A 294 3.44 1.87 -13.49
C ASN A 294 2.20 2.13 -14.37
N LEU A 295 1.32 1.15 -14.56
CA LEU A 295 0.06 1.35 -15.27
C LEU A 295 -0.88 2.31 -14.53
N ALA A 296 -0.86 2.30 -13.20
CA ALA A 296 -1.61 3.26 -12.40
C ALA A 296 -0.98 4.67 -12.46
N TYR A 297 0.35 4.78 -12.42
CA TYR A 297 1.04 6.06 -12.54
C TYR A 297 0.94 6.69 -13.93
N MET A 298 0.96 5.91 -15.01
CA MET A 298 0.97 6.42 -16.38
C MET A 298 -0.09 7.52 -16.64
N PRO A 299 -1.40 7.28 -16.46
CA PRO A 299 -2.42 8.33 -16.66
C PRO A 299 -2.26 9.53 -15.71
N MET A 300 -1.72 9.32 -14.51
CA MET A 300 -1.46 10.41 -13.55
C MET A 300 -0.30 11.30 -14.01
N THR A 301 0.79 10.69 -14.47
CA THR A 301 1.94 11.44 -14.99
C THR A 301 1.55 12.26 -16.22
N VAL A 302 0.69 11.72 -17.09
CA VAL A 302 0.13 12.46 -18.22
C VAL A 302 -0.74 13.61 -17.73
N HIS A 303 -1.64 13.37 -16.77
CA HIS A 303 -2.49 14.41 -16.19
C HIS A 303 -1.70 15.61 -15.66
N TRP A 304 -0.59 15.40 -14.95
CA TRP A 304 0.27 16.48 -14.43
C TRP A 304 1.30 17.02 -15.42
N SER A 305 1.53 16.33 -16.55
CA SER A 305 2.42 16.80 -17.63
C SER A 305 1.79 17.89 -18.50
N LEU A 306 0.48 18.08 -18.36
CA LEU A 306 -0.32 19.11 -19.01
C LEU A 306 -0.46 20.32 -18.09
N GLU A 307 -0.64 21.49 -18.66
CA GLU A 307 -0.92 22.72 -17.91
C GLU A 307 -2.24 22.57 -17.13
N GLU A 308 -2.41 23.31 -16.02
CA GLU A 308 -3.43 23.09 -14.98
C GLU A 308 -4.86 22.86 -15.52
N ASP A 309 -5.24 23.53 -16.61
CA ASP A 309 -6.59 23.44 -17.18
C ASP A 309 -6.81 22.28 -18.18
N ARG A 310 -5.76 21.50 -18.49
CA ARG A 310 -5.79 20.46 -19.53
C ARG A 310 -5.64 19.04 -18.98
N GLY A 311 -5.65 18.88 -17.67
CA GLY A 311 -5.55 17.57 -17.03
C GLY A 311 -6.64 16.59 -17.49
N ILE A 312 -6.26 15.36 -17.80
CA ILE A 312 -7.20 14.33 -18.32
C ILE A 312 -8.01 13.59 -17.24
N LEU A 313 -7.61 13.69 -15.97
CA LEU A 313 -8.23 13.01 -14.84
C LEU A 313 -8.99 13.99 -13.95
N ASN A 314 -10.13 13.53 -13.43
CA ASN A 314 -10.82 14.20 -12.33
C ASN A 314 -10.17 13.84 -10.99
N ASP A 315 -10.40 14.64 -9.94
CA ASP A 315 -9.82 14.47 -8.60
C ASP A 315 -9.94 13.06 -8.02
N TRP A 316 -11.12 12.42 -8.18
CA TRP A 316 -11.32 11.07 -7.69
C TRP A 316 -10.48 10.04 -8.47
N GLY A 317 -10.26 10.27 -9.77
CA GLY A 317 -9.45 9.39 -10.62
C GLY A 317 -7.98 9.42 -10.21
N VAL A 318 -7.45 10.62 -9.94
CA VAL A 318 -6.09 10.81 -9.36
C VAL A 318 -5.97 10.07 -8.03
N GLY A 319 -6.97 10.20 -7.16
CA GLY A 319 -7.00 9.51 -5.86
C GLY A 319 -7.01 7.98 -5.98
N VAL A 320 -7.84 7.40 -6.87
CA VAL A 320 -7.90 5.94 -7.08
C VAL A 320 -6.59 5.41 -7.64
N LEU A 321 -6.10 6.01 -8.71
CA LEU A 321 -4.89 5.55 -9.39
C LEU A 321 -3.67 5.65 -8.46
N GLY A 322 -3.54 6.75 -7.73
CA GLY A 322 -2.45 6.90 -6.76
C GLY A 322 -2.56 5.91 -5.59
N ALA A 323 -3.77 5.61 -5.13
CA ALA A 323 -4.00 4.59 -4.10
C ALA A 323 -3.65 3.18 -4.58
N ILE A 324 -3.94 2.85 -5.85
CA ILE A 324 -3.53 1.59 -6.48
C ILE A 324 -2.00 1.51 -6.58
N ALA A 325 -1.36 2.58 -7.08
CA ALA A 325 0.08 2.61 -7.28
C ALA A 325 0.86 2.48 -5.97
N GLY A 326 0.47 3.24 -4.93
CA GLY A 326 1.03 3.12 -3.59
C GLY A 326 0.67 1.79 -2.92
N GLY A 327 -0.59 1.36 -3.07
CA GLY A 327 -1.12 0.14 -2.45
C GLY A 327 -0.45 -1.12 -2.95
N ALA A 328 -0.12 -1.22 -4.24
CA ALA A 328 0.63 -2.33 -4.81
C ALA A 328 1.99 -2.50 -4.11
N ASN A 329 2.71 -1.40 -3.89
CA ASN A 329 4.00 -1.40 -3.20
C ASN A 329 3.84 -1.70 -1.70
N LEU A 330 2.82 -1.12 -1.06
CA LEU A 330 2.53 -1.33 0.36
C LEU A 330 2.13 -2.77 0.68
N VAL A 331 1.34 -3.43 -0.17
CA VAL A 331 0.92 -4.83 0.04
C VAL A 331 2.14 -5.76 0.05
N HIS A 332 3.11 -5.53 -0.83
CA HIS A 332 4.36 -6.29 -0.83
C HIS A 332 5.19 -5.99 0.42
N ALA A 333 5.42 -4.72 0.74
CA ALA A 333 6.15 -4.34 1.96
C ALA A 333 5.50 -4.90 3.23
N TRP A 334 4.16 -4.91 3.29
CA TRP A 334 3.41 -5.48 4.40
C TRP A 334 3.65 -6.98 4.51
N LYS A 335 3.69 -7.74 3.40
CA LYS A 335 4.01 -9.17 3.43
C LYS A 335 5.42 -9.43 4.00
N ASP A 336 6.39 -8.58 3.67
CA ASP A 336 7.77 -8.70 4.17
C ASP A 336 7.91 -8.34 5.67
N THR A 337 6.88 -7.72 6.27
CA THR A 337 6.84 -7.50 7.72
C THR A 337 6.39 -8.72 8.52
N ALA A 338 5.77 -9.71 7.86
CA ALA A 338 5.13 -10.86 8.51
C ALA A 338 6.12 -11.84 9.15
#